data_AF-B1KIZ9-F1
#
_entry.id   AF-B1KIZ9-F1
#
_cell.length_a   1.000
_cell.length_b   1.000
_cell.length_c   1.000
_cell.angle_alpha   90.00
_cell.angle_beta   90.00
_cell.angle_gamma   90.00
#
_symmetry.space_group_name_H-M   'P 1'
#
loop_
_entity.id
_entity.type
_entity.pdbx_description
1 polymer ?
#
loop_
_entity_poly.entity_id
_entity_poly.type
_entity_poly.pdbx_seq_one_letter_code
_entity_poly.pdbx_strand_id
1 'polypeptide(L)'
;MTAISHVYNYTVRCPHIKDPAHPTTWQNHVEFNQSCEIGLNRLTKWHGRSGHRVFEIDGFVVREADTESAYFSMQTNRLKGDGHAIVTFKIFMDDDTKDTSVEEIMQYLIEDYGKKIADV
;
A
#
# COMPACT_ATOMS: atom_id res chain seq x y z
N MET A 1 16.79 -4.70 19.78
CA MET A 1 16.45 -4.16 18.45
C MET A 1 16.29 -5.37 17.55
N THR A 2 15.08 -5.68 17.10
CA THR A 2 14.87 -6.84 16.21
C THR A 2 14.89 -6.37 14.77
N ALA A 3 15.69 -7.03 13.94
CA ALA A 3 15.81 -6.68 12.53
C ALA A 3 14.51 -7.00 11.78
N ILE A 4 14.15 -6.14 10.83
CA ILE A 4 13.10 -6.46 9.86
C ILE A 4 13.64 -7.57 8.96
N SER A 5 12.96 -8.72 8.97
CA SER A 5 13.34 -9.88 8.16
C SER A 5 12.59 -9.95 6.84
N HIS A 6 11.43 -9.30 6.73
CA HIS A 6 10.62 -9.31 5.51
C HIS A 6 10.11 -7.91 5.18
N VAL A 7 10.18 -7.54 3.90
CA VAL A 7 9.68 -6.26 3.38
C VAL A 7 8.65 -6.55 2.30
N TYR A 8 7.48 -5.92 2.41
CA TYR A 8 6.38 -6.05 1.46
C TYR A 8 5.99 -4.64 0.97
N ASN A 9 6.19 -4.37 -0.32
CA ASN A 9 5.85 -3.08 -0.90
C ASN A 9 4.80 -3.28 -1.99
N TYR A 10 3.64 -2.67 -1.77
CA TYR A 10 2.54 -2.63 -2.73
C TYR A 10 2.46 -1.25 -3.37
N THR A 11 2.31 -1.20 -4.68
CA THR A 11 1.99 0.01 -5.43
C THR A 11 0.77 -0.26 -6.28
N VAL A 12 -0.23 0.61 -6.22
CA VAL A 12 -1.38 0.54 -7.12
C VAL A 12 -1.42 1.81 -7.94
N ARG A 13 -1.69 1.66 -9.24
CA ARG A 13 -1.94 2.78 -10.15
C ARG A 13 -3.34 2.68 -10.70
N CYS A 14 -4.21 3.60 -10.32
CA CYS A 14 -5.56 3.65 -10.87
C CYS A 14 -5.48 4.18 -12.32
N PRO A 15 -5.93 3.40 -13.33
CA PRO A 15 -5.84 3.81 -14.73
C PRO A 15 -6.86 4.91 -15.07
N HIS A 16 -6.45 5.91 -15.86
CA HIS A 16 -7.34 6.99 -16.34
C HIS A 16 -8.22 6.55 -17.51
N ILE A 17 -7.73 5.62 -18.35
CA ILE A 17 -8.38 5.26 -19.61
C ILE A 17 -9.26 4.04 -19.38
N LYS A 18 -10.58 4.24 -19.44
CA LYS A 18 -11.57 3.16 -19.51
C LYS A 18 -11.70 2.75 -21.00
N ASP A 19 -10.86 1.82 -21.47
CA ASP A 19 -11.05 1.22 -22.81
C ASP A 19 -12.33 0.35 -22.76
N PRO A 20 -13.38 0.67 -23.54
CA PRO A 20 -14.61 -0.14 -23.57
C PRO A 20 -14.37 -1.57 -24.08
N ALA A 21 -13.32 -1.79 -24.88
CA ALA A 21 -12.96 -3.11 -25.39
C ALA A 21 -12.09 -3.91 -24.41
N HIS A 22 -11.36 -3.23 -23.52
CA HIS A 22 -10.50 -3.84 -22.51
C HIS A 22 -10.73 -3.15 -21.15
N PRO A 23 -11.65 -3.67 -20.31
CA PRO A 23 -11.92 -3.06 -19.01
C PRO A 23 -10.63 -3.01 -18.19
N THR A 24 -10.06 -1.82 -18.08
CA THR A 24 -8.81 -1.59 -17.39
C THR A 24 -9.15 -1.30 -15.93
N THR A 25 -8.99 -2.30 -15.07
CA THR A 25 -9.29 -2.17 -13.65
C THR A 25 -7.99 -2.01 -12.85
N TRP A 26 -8.04 -1.32 -11.71
CA TRP A 26 -6.87 -1.08 -10.87
C TRP A 26 -6.24 -2.37 -10.34
N GLN A 27 -7.01 -3.47 -10.24
CA GLN A 27 -6.50 -4.79 -9.81
C GLN A 27 -5.39 -5.28 -10.74
N ASN A 28 -5.45 -4.96 -12.04
CA ASN A 28 -4.40 -5.33 -13.00
C ASN A 28 -3.12 -4.49 -12.88
N HIS A 29 -3.16 -3.43 -12.05
CA HIS A 29 -2.08 -2.47 -11.85
C HIS A 29 -1.56 -2.49 -10.40
N VAL A 30 -1.74 -3.62 -9.71
CA VAL A 30 -1.11 -3.89 -8.42
C VAL A 30 0.30 -4.42 -8.67
N GLU A 31 1.31 -3.61 -8.34
CA GLU A 31 2.71 -3.99 -8.35
C GLU A 31 3.16 -4.39 -6.94
N PHE A 32 3.86 -5.52 -6.84
CA PHE A 32 4.42 -6.03 -5.59
C PHE A 32 5.93 -6.19 -5.69
N ASN A 33 6.68 -5.78 -4.66
CA ASN A 33 8.11 -6.07 -4.54
C ASN A 33 8.56 -6.15 -3.08
N GLN A 34 9.79 -6.65 -2.88
CA GLN A 34 10.41 -6.82 -1.55
C GLN A 34 11.69 -5.97 -1.40
N SER A 35 11.82 -4.88 -2.17
CA SER A 35 13.00 -4.02 -2.12
C SER A 35 13.09 -3.26 -0.80
N CYS A 36 14.20 -3.44 -0.07
CA CYS A 36 14.50 -2.69 1.14
C CYS A 36 14.66 -1.19 0.88
N GLU A 37 15.21 -0.82 -0.29
CA GLU A 37 15.39 0.59 -0.68
C GLU A 37 14.04 1.29 -0.83
N ILE A 38 13.09 0.64 -1.51
CA ILE A 38 11.72 1.16 -1.68
C ILE A 38 11.03 1.26 -0.33
N GLY A 39 11.12 0.22 0.51
CA GLY A 39 10.54 0.21 1.85
C GLY A 39 11.09 1.34 2.72
N LEU A 40 12.41 1.53 2.74
CA LEU A 40 13.07 2.60 3.51
C LEU A 40 12.69 3.99 3.02
N ASN A 41 12.60 4.19 1.70
CA ASN A 41 12.14 5.47 1.14
C ASN A 41 10.72 5.81 1.62
N ARG A 42 9.81 4.83 1.59
CA ARG A 42 8.42 4.99 2.02
C ARG A 42 8.28 5.21 3.51
N LEU A 43 9.07 4.51 4.34
CA LEU A 43 9.17 4.76 5.78
C LEU A 43 9.59 6.20 6.07
N THR A 44 10.63 6.67 5.37
CA THR A 44 11.14 8.03 5.53
C THR A 44 10.06 9.05 5.18
N LYS A 45 9.33 8.82 4.07
CA LYS A 45 8.16 9.64 3.73
C LYS A 45 7.06 9.56 4.79
N TRP A 46 6.75 8.38 5.31
CA TRP A 46 5.70 8.20 6.31
C TRP A 46 5.95 9.01 7.59
N HIS A 47 7.21 9.05 8.05
CA HIS A 47 7.56 9.76 9.27
C HIS A 47 7.87 11.25 9.04
N GLY A 48 8.21 11.66 7.82
CA GLY A 48 8.60 13.04 7.52
C GLY A 48 7.54 13.89 6.80
N ARG A 49 6.80 13.31 5.84
CA ARG A 49 5.92 14.02 4.88
C ARG A 49 4.78 13.13 4.36
N SER A 50 4.10 12.41 5.24
CA SER A 50 3.05 11.46 4.84
C SER A 50 1.73 12.09 4.41
N GLY A 51 1.60 13.41 4.55
CA GLY A 51 0.34 14.12 4.51
C GLY A 51 -0.60 13.78 5.67
N HIS A 52 -1.90 13.95 5.47
CA HIS A 52 -2.91 13.93 6.53
C HIS A 52 -3.70 12.61 6.58
N ARG A 53 -4.15 12.23 7.77
CA ARG A 53 -4.94 11.01 7.98
C ARG A 53 -6.33 11.17 7.35
N VAL A 54 -6.74 10.18 6.55
CA VAL A 54 -8.06 10.13 5.92
C VAL A 54 -8.97 9.16 6.67
N PHE A 55 -8.53 7.92 6.83
CA PHE A 55 -9.28 6.87 7.52
C PHE A 55 -8.35 5.81 8.13
N GLU A 56 -8.94 4.83 8.79
CA GLU A 56 -8.24 3.65 9.32
C GLU A 56 -9.07 2.40 9.03
N ILE A 57 -8.41 1.33 8.58
CA ILE A 57 -9.04 0.04 8.24
C ILE A 57 -8.13 -1.09 8.70
N ASP A 58 -8.65 -2.06 9.46
CA ASP A 58 -7.88 -3.18 10.02
C ASP A 58 -6.56 -2.79 10.74
N GLY A 59 -6.57 -1.63 11.41
CA GLY A 59 -5.38 -1.08 12.10
C GLY A 59 -4.33 -0.46 11.17
N PHE A 60 -4.64 -0.34 9.87
CA PHE A 60 -3.87 0.43 8.89
C PHE A 60 -4.39 1.85 8.82
N VAL A 61 -3.57 2.80 9.24
CA VAL A 61 -3.85 4.23 9.06
C VAL A 61 -3.54 4.60 7.62
N VAL A 62 -4.53 5.14 6.90
CA VAL A 62 -4.35 5.63 5.54
C VAL A 62 -4.22 7.14 5.56
N ARG A 63 -3.16 7.64 4.91
CA ARG A 63 -2.89 9.07 4.77
C ARG A 63 -2.87 9.48 3.31
N GLU A 64 -3.43 10.64 3.00
CA GLU A 64 -3.33 11.28 1.70
C GLU A 64 -2.14 12.21 1.70
N ALA A 65 -1.26 12.09 0.71
CA ALA A 65 -0.07 12.92 0.62
C ALA A 65 -0.42 14.32 0.11
N ASP A 66 0.12 15.34 0.76
CA ASP A 66 -0.20 16.74 0.40
C ASP A 66 0.50 17.19 -0.91
N THR A 67 1.53 16.48 -1.36
CA THR A 67 2.39 16.88 -2.49
C THR A 67 2.30 15.97 -3.71
N GLU A 68 1.54 14.88 -3.62
CA GLU A 68 1.33 13.95 -4.73
C GLU A 68 -0.08 13.35 -4.62
N SER A 69 -0.73 13.09 -5.76
CA SER A 69 -2.06 12.47 -5.81
C SER A 69 -1.94 10.97 -5.47
N ALA A 70 -1.63 10.70 -4.21
CA ALA A 70 -1.39 9.37 -3.70
C ALA A 70 -1.74 9.20 -2.23
N TYR A 71 -2.18 8.00 -1.90
CA TYR A 71 -2.42 7.54 -0.55
C TYR A 71 -1.31 6.61 -0.09
N PHE A 72 -1.00 6.67 1.19
CA PHE A 72 0.04 5.89 1.83
C PHE A 72 -0.48 5.21 3.09
N SER A 73 0.00 4.01 3.33
CA SER A 73 -0.18 3.30 4.59
C SER A 73 1.03 2.40 4.85
N MET A 74 1.31 2.13 6.12
CA MET A 74 2.33 1.18 6.50
C MET A 74 2.02 0.53 7.85
N GLN A 75 2.54 -0.67 8.04
CA GLN A 75 2.47 -1.37 9.32
C GLN A 75 3.67 -2.29 9.48
N THR A 76 3.99 -2.61 10.73
CA THR A 76 4.94 -3.65 11.09
C THR A 76 4.20 -4.78 11.79
N ASN A 77 4.52 -6.02 11.45
CA ASN A 77 3.92 -7.20 12.06
C ASN A 77 5.00 -8.14 12.57
N ARG A 78 4.74 -8.79 13.71
CA ARG A 78 5.55 -9.91 14.16
C ARG A 78 5.08 -11.17 13.45
N LEU A 79 6.02 -11.94 12.94
CA LEU A 79 5.79 -13.22 12.28
C LEU A 79 6.14 -14.36 13.25
N LYS A 80 5.86 -15.60 12.83
CA LYS A 80 6.31 -16.79 13.55
C LYS A 80 7.85 -16.87 13.52
N GLY A 81 8.43 -17.57 14.50
CA GLY A 81 9.88 -17.80 14.57
C GLY A 81 10.71 -16.52 14.69
N ASP A 82 10.23 -15.54 15.47
CA ASP A 82 10.89 -14.24 15.69
C ASP A 82 11.07 -13.35 14.45
N GLY A 83 10.43 -13.70 13.32
CA GLY A 83 10.41 -12.89 12.13
C GLY A 83 9.67 -11.56 12.35
N HIS A 84 10.07 -10.52 11.61
CA HIS A 84 9.42 -9.22 11.64
C HIS A 84 9.20 -8.75 10.20
N ALA A 85 7.95 -8.48 9.85
CA ALA A 85 7.58 -7.92 8.57
C ALA A 85 7.36 -6.42 8.69
N ILE A 86 7.66 -5.73 7.60
CA ILE A 86 7.13 -4.40 7.32
C ILE A 86 6.38 -4.44 6.01
N VAL A 87 5.22 -3.78 5.99
CA VAL A 87 4.43 -3.58 4.79
C VAL A 87 4.24 -2.10 4.52
N THR A 88 4.30 -1.72 3.25
CA THR A 88 3.99 -0.37 2.78
C THR A 88 3.04 -0.42 1.59
N PHE A 89 2.01 0.41 1.63
CA PHE A 89 1.06 0.60 0.55
C PHE A 89 1.21 2.01 -0.02
N LYS A 90 1.24 2.10 -1.35
CA LYS A 90 1.15 3.37 -2.07
C LYS A 90 0.11 3.24 -3.16
N ILE A 91 -0.91 4.08 -3.16
CA ILE A 91 -1.99 4.07 -4.15
C ILE A 91 -1.94 5.40 -4.88
N PHE A 92 -1.63 5.40 -6.17
CA PHE A 92 -1.78 6.58 -7.01
C PHE A 92 -3.22 6.67 -7.49
N MET A 93 -3.87 7.78 -7.15
CA MET A 93 -5.23 8.07 -7.56
C MET A 93 -5.23 9.48 -8.13
N ASP A 94 -5.75 9.63 -9.34
CA ASP A 94 -5.93 10.93 -9.97
C ASP A 94 -7.38 11.38 -9.84
N ASP A 95 -7.61 12.66 -10.07
CA ASP A 95 -8.92 13.31 -9.94
C ASP A 95 -9.99 12.64 -10.80
N ASP A 96 -9.61 12.08 -11.94
CA ASP A 96 -10.49 11.37 -12.88
C ASP A 96 -10.82 9.92 -12.45
N THR A 97 -10.14 9.40 -11.42
CA THR A 97 -10.30 8.02 -10.93
C THR A 97 -11.04 7.92 -9.59
N LYS A 98 -11.63 9.04 -9.13
CA LYS A 98 -12.35 9.19 -7.85
C LYS A 98 -13.53 8.24 -7.63
N ASP A 99 -14.06 7.61 -8.68
CA ASP A 99 -15.10 6.58 -8.56
C ASP A 99 -14.59 5.30 -7.87
N THR A 100 -13.26 5.08 -7.82
CA THR A 100 -12.67 3.94 -7.14
C THR A 100 -12.45 4.27 -5.67
N SER A 101 -13.05 3.49 -4.77
CA SER A 101 -12.83 3.69 -3.33
C SER A 101 -11.42 3.25 -2.94
N VAL A 102 -10.61 4.18 -2.43
CA VAL A 102 -9.30 3.87 -1.82
C VAL A 102 -9.43 2.83 -0.71
N GLU A 103 -10.57 2.83 -0.01
CA GLU A 103 -10.89 1.85 1.02
C GLU A 103 -11.02 0.43 0.45
N GLU A 104 -11.66 0.28 -0.71
CA GLU A 104 -11.78 -1.01 -1.41
C GLU A 104 -10.41 -1.53 -1.86
N ILE A 105 -9.58 -0.65 -2.43
CA ILE A 105 -8.21 -1.00 -2.82
C ILE A 105 -7.43 -1.45 -1.59
N MET A 106 -7.48 -0.67 -0.50
CA MET A 106 -6.78 -1.00 0.74
C MET A 106 -7.23 -2.34 1.31
N GLN A 107 -8.53 -2.61 1.36
CA GLN A 107 -9.06 -3.89 1.83
C GLN A 107 -8.50 -5.06 1.03
N TYR A 108 -8.53 -4.95 -0.30
CA TYR A 108 -7.97 -5.97 -1.20
C TYR A 108 -6.47 -6.22 -0.94
N LEU A 109 -5.69 -5.16 -0.78
CA LEU A 109 -4.26 -5.26 -0.55
C LEU A 109 -3.93 -5.82 0.84
N ILE A 110 -4.71 -5.47 1.87
CA ILE A 110 -4.57 -6.00 3.23
C ILE A 110 -4.86 -7.50 3.24
N GLU A 111 -5.90 -7.95 2.53
CA GLU A 111 -6.22 -9.36 2.41
C GLU A 111 -5.11 -10.15 1.68
N ASP A 112 -4.56 -9.60 0.59
CA ASP A 112 -3.42 -10.23 -0.08
C ASP A 112 -2.19 -10.29 0.82
N TYR A 113 -1.86 -9.19 1.52
CA TYR A 113 -0.76 -9.16 2.48
C TYR A 113 -0.95 -10.19 3.61
N GLY A 114 -2.15 -10.25 4.19
CA GLY A 114 -2.51 -11.20 5.23
C GLY A 114 -2.28 -12.65 4.82
N LYS A 115 -2.62 -13.01 3.57
CA LYS A 115 -2.32 -14.34 3.01
C LYS A 115 -0.81 -14.58 2.91
N LYS A 116 -0.03 -13.60 2.43
CA LYS A 116 1.43 -13.76 2.28
C LYS A 116 2.14 -13.97 3.62
N ILE A 117 1.73 -13.29 4.68
CA ILE A 117 2.38 -13.44 6.00
C ILE A 117 1.86 -14.63 6.80
N ALA A 118 0.72 -15.22 6.45
CA ALA A 118 0.22 -16.43 7.09
C ALA A 118 1.08 -17.66 6.75
N ASP A 119 1.71 -17.64 5.57
CA ASP A 119 2.55 -18.71 5.02
C ASP A 119 4.02 -18.62 5.46
N VAL A 120 4.38 -17.62 6.29
CA VAL A 120 5.75 -17.37 6.79
C VAL A 120 5.86 -17.69 8.29
#